data_AF-A0A382N761-F1
#
_entry.id   AF-A0A382N761-F1
#
_cell.length_a   1.000
_cell.length_b   1.000
_cell.length_c   1.000
_cell.angle_alpha   90.00
_cell.angle_beta   90.00
_cell.angle_gamma   90.00
#
_symmetry.space_group_name_H-M   'P 1'
#
loop_
_entity.id
_entity.type
_entity.pdbx_description
1 polymer ?
#
loop_
_entity_poly.entity_id
_entity_poly.type
_entity_poly.pdbx_seq_one_letter_code
_entity_poly.pdbx_strand_id
1 'polypeptide(L)'
;MNRSQIIKEAKKVLKIEIDSAKTLSSSFNQSFYNVVKTIFNTQGRVVVTGIGKSGHIANKISATFSSTGTPSQFVHPTEASHGDLGSITNSDCILA
;
A
#
# COMPACT_ATOMS: atom_id res chain seq x y z
N MET A 1 14.80 -21.79 21.91
CA MET A 1 14.93 -20.46 22.53
C MET A 1 14.23 -20.48 23.89
N ASN A 2 14.82 -19.88 24.93
CA ASN A 2 14.16 -19.73 26.24
C ASN A 2 13.32 -18.43 26.31
N ARG A 3 12.50 -18.27 27.37
CA ARG A 3 11.60 -17.12 27.55
C ARG A 3 12.32 -15.77 27.39
N SER A 4 13.51 -15.63 27.97
CA SER A 4 14.29 -14.40 27.91
C SER A 4 14.74 -14.07 26.47
N GLN A 5 15.20 -15.09 25.74
CA GLN A 5 15.59 -14.95 24.32
C GLN A 5 14.41 -14.53 23.43
N ILE A 6 13.22 -15.10 23.63
CA ILE A 6 12.01 -14.76 22.85
C ILE A 6 11.61 -13.29 23.10
N ILE A 7 11.53 -12.87 24.36
CA ILE A 7 11.17 -11.47 24.71
C ILE A 7 12.21 -10.48 24.18
N LYS A 8 13.50 -10.83 24.26
CA LYS A 8 14.58 -10.00 23.72
C LYS A 8 14.45 -9.82 22.20
N GLU A 9 14.17 -10.89 21.46
CA GLU A 9 14.04 -10.79 20.00
C GLU A 9 12.78 -10.01 19.60
N ALA A 10 11.65 -10.22 20.27
CA ALA A 10 10.44 -9.43 20.01
C ALA A 10 10.66 -7.91 20.20
N LYS A 11 11.34 -7.52 21.29
CA LYS A 11 11.70 -6.11 21.54
C LYS A 11 12.65 -5.56 20.48
N LYS A 12 13.59 -6.38 20.01
CA LYS A 12 14.53 -6.00 18.95
C LYS A 12 13.81 -5.78 17.62
N VAL A 13 12.94 -6.68 17.20
CA VAL A 13 12.14 -6.54 15.96
C VAL A 13 11.27 -5.29 16.03
N LEU A 14 10.53 -5.10 17.12
CA LEU A 14 9.72 -3.90 17.31
C LEU A 14 10.55 -2.60 17.22
N LYS A 15 11.76 -2.59 17.81
CA LYS A 15 12.65 -1.43 17.72
C LYS A 15 13.06 -1.15 16.27
N ILE A 16 13.42 -2.18 15.51
CA ILE A 16 13.78 -2.04 14.09
C ILE A 16 12.62 -1.41 13.31
N GLU A 17 11.39 -1.90 13.50
CA GLU A 17 10.21 -1.37 12.82
C GLU A 17 9.93 0.09 13.19
N ILE A 18 10.01 0.45 14.48
CA ILE A 18 9.84 1.84 14.94
C ILE A 18 10.91 2.74 14.30
N ASP A 19 12.16 2.32 14.29
CA ASP A 19 13.25 3.11 13.73
C ASP A 19 13.11 3.27 12.21
N SER A 20 12.64 2.24 11.49
CA SER A 20 12.26 2.36 10.08
C SER A 20 11.07 3.29 9.85
N ALA A 21 10.06 3.27 10.72
CA ALA A 21 8.91 4.18 10.59
C ALA A 21 9.33 5.66 10.72
N LYS A 22 10.32 5.97 11.58
CA LYS A 22 10.84 7.34 11.75
C LYS A 22 11.46 7.90 10.46
N THR A 23 12.07 7.07 9.63
CA THR A 23 12.71 7.54 8.39
C THR A 23 11.70 8.01 7.35
N LEU A 24 10.42 7.60 7.46
CA LEU A 24 9.36 7.99 6.53
C LEU A 24 9.10 9.51 6.48
N SER A 25 9.44 10.25 7.54
CA SER A 25 9.29 11.71 7.55
C SER A 25 9.99 12.40 6.37
N SER A 26 11.14 11.87 5.93
CA SER A 26 11.87 12.35 4.75
C SER A 26 11.14 12.15 3.42
N SER A 27 10.18 11.22 3.38
CA SER A 27 9.37 10.92 2.19
C SER A 27 8.23 11.93 1.99
N PHE A 28 7.91 12.76 3.00
CA PHE A 28 6.90 13.82 2.91
C PHE A 28 7.44 15.06 2.19
N ASN A 29 7.76 14.88 0.91
CA ASN A 29 8.35 15.90 0.04
C ASN A 29 7.45 16.15 -1.19
N GLN A 30 7.98 16.81 -2.22
CA GLN A 30 7.23 17.14 -3.44
C GLN A 30 6.65 15.90 -4.14
N SER A 31 7.34 14.76 -4.11
CA SER A 31 6.84 13.52 -4.71
C SER A 31 5.58 13.03 -3.99
N PHE A 32 5.56 13.09 -2.65
CA PHE A 32 4.38 12.73 -1.86
C PHE A 32 3.20 13.65 -2.17
N TYR A 33 3.43 14.97 -2.22
CA TYR A 33 2.40 15.92 -2.63
C TYR A 33 1.82 15.58 -4.01
N ASN A 34 2.67 15.27 -4.99
CA ASN A 34 2.24 14.93 -6.34
C ASN A 34 1.37 13.66 -6.34
N VAL A 35 1.76 12.62 -5.59
CA VAL A 35 0.97 11.38 -5.46
C VAL A 35 -0.41 11.67 -4.87
N VAL A 36 -0.47 12.42 -3.76
CA VAL A 36 -1.74 12.78 -3.11
C VAL A 36 -2.63 13.58 -4.07
N LYS A 37 -2.06 14.54 -4.79
CA LYS A 37 -2.79 15.36 -5.76
C LYS A 37 -3.31 14.54 -6.94
N THR A 38 -2.54 13.58 -7.44
CA THR A 38 -2.97 12.65 -8.50
C THR A 38 -4.14 11.80 -8.04
N ILE A 39 -4.05 11.21 -6.85
CA ILE A 39 -5.13 10.42 -6.25
C ILE A 39 -6.39 11.28 -6.08
N PHE A 40 -6.25 12.48 -5.51
CA PHE A 40 -7.38 13.39 -5.28
C PHE A 40 -8.11 13.80 -6.58
N ASN A 41 -7.38 13.97 -7.68
CA ASN A 41 -7.95 14.34 -8.98
C ASN A 41 -8.41 13.15 -9.83
N THR A 42 -8.26 11.91 -9.33
CA THR A 42 -8.68 10.70 -10.06
C THR A 42 -10.20 10.64 -10.13
N GLN A 43 -10.74 10.51 -11.34
CA GLN A 43 -12.20 10.50 -11.58
C GLN A 43 -12.81 9.09 -11.47
N GLY A 44 -12.01 8.06 -11.75
CA GLY A 44 -12.36 6.67 -11.54
C GLY A 44 -11.96 6.19 -10.14
N ARG A 45 -11.26 5.07 -10.09
CA ARG A 45 -10.76 4.43 -8.87
C ARG A 45 -9.25 4.54 -8.77
N VAL A 46 -8.77 4.42 -7.54
CA VAL A 46 -7.36 4.10 -7.25
C VAL A 46 -7.21 2.59 -7.30
N VAL A 47 -6.61 2.08 -8.37
CA VAL A 47 -6.26 0.66 -8.51
C VAL A 47 -4.94 0.41 -7.81
N VAL A 48 -4.95 -0.37 -6.73
CA VAL A 48 -3.74 -0.72 -5.97
C VAL A 48 -3.32 -2.14 -6.34
N THR A 49 -2.05 -2.37 -6.60
CA THR A 49 -1.54 -3.68 -7.00
C THR A 49 -0.28 -4.07 -6.24
N GLY A 50 0.06 -5.35 -6.25
CA GLY A 50 1.25 -5.88 -5.59
C GLY A 50 1.23 -7.40 -5.46
N ILE A 51 2.41 -8.00 -5.31
CA ILE A 51 2.59 -9.45 -5.12
C ILE A 51 3.08 -9.78 -3.70
N GLY A 52 2.75 -10.98 -3.22
CA GLY A 52 3.23 -11.49 -1.93
C GLY A 52 2.86 -10.57 -0.75
N LYS A 53 3.83 -10.28 0.13
CA LYS A 53 3.63 -9.39 1.29
C LYS A 53 3.13 -8.01 0.87
N SER A 54 3.66 -7.45 -0.22
CA SER A 54 3.20 -6.17 -0.76
C SER A 54 1.77 -6.24 -1.24
N GLY A 55 1.33 -7.37 -1.82
CA GLY A 55 -0.06 -7.61 -2.20
C GLY A 55 -1.03 -7.56 -1.02
N HIS A 56 -0.66 -8.12 0.13
CA HIS A 56 -1.47 -8.01 1.35
C HIS A 56 -1.61 -6.55 1.84
N ILE A 57 -0.51 -5.79 1.81
CA ILE A 57 -0.54 -4.36 2.19
C ILE A 57 -1.32 -3.55 1.16
N ALA A 58 -1.16 -3.81 -0.14
CA ALA A 58 -1.92 -3.19 -1.22
C ALA A 58 -3.43 -3.40 -1.06
N ASN A 59 -3.85 -4.62 -0.72
CA ASN A 59 -5.25 -4.93 -0.44
C ASN A 59 -5.78 -4.14 0.79
N LYS A 60 -4.98 -4.07 1.87
CA LYS A 60 -5.32 -3.24 3.05
C LYS A 60 -5.46 -1.76 2.67
N ILE A 61 -4.52 -1.23 1.88
CA ILE A 61 -4.56 0.17 1.41
C ILE A 61 -5.84 0.42 0.62
N SER A 62 -6.17 -0.46 -0.34
CA SER A 62 -7.39 -0.33 -1.14
C SER A 62 -8.67 -0.35 -0.30
N ALA A 63 -8.75 -1.27 0.68
CA ALA A 63 -9.86 -1.31 1.63
C ALA A 63 -9.95 -0.03 2.48
N THR A 64 -8.80 0.52 2.89
CA THR A 64 -8.74 1.77 3.66
C THR A 64 -9.26 2.93 2.81
N PHE A 65 -8.76 3.11 1.59
CA PHE A 65 -9.23 4.15 0.67
C PHE A 65 -10.75 4.09 0.47
N SER A 66 -11.27 2.90 0.15
CA SER A 66 -12.71 2.70 -0.05
C SER A 66 -13.53 3.09 1.19
N SER A 67 -13.05 2.73 2.39
CA SER A 67 -13.72 3.08 3.66
C SER A 67 -13.65 4.57 4.03
N THR A 68 -12.67 5.31 3.49
CA THR A 68 -12.49 6.74 3.74
C THR A 68 -12.99 7.61 2.60
N GLY A 69 -13.79 7.06 1.68
CA GLY A 69 -14.45 7.82 0.61
C GLY A 69 -13.65 7.98 -0.68
N THR A 70 -12.52 7.29 -0.84
CA THR A 70 -11.76 7.24 -2.10
C THR A 70 -12.02 5.90 -2.79
N PRO A 71 -12.77 5.86 -3.92
CA PRO A 71 -13.05 4.62 -4.63
C PRO A 71 -11.75 3.88 -4.97
N SER A 72 -11.63 2.62 -4.59
CA SER A 72 -10.40 1.85 -4.82
C SER A 72 -10.69 0.36 -5.05
N GLN A 73 -9.80 -0.29 -5.78
CA GLN A 73 -9.84 -1.72 -6.04
C GLN A 73 -8.42 -2.31 -5.95
N PHE A 74 -8.27 -3.46 -5.32
CA PHE A 74 -7.05 -4.24 -5.38
C PHE A 74 -7.05 -5.15 -6.61
N VAL A 75 -5.95 -5.20 -7.34
CA VAL A 75 -5.75 -6.12 -8.47
C VAL A 75 -4.45 -6.87 -8.26
N HIS A 76 -4.49 -8.20 -8.25
CA HIS A 76 -3.28 -9.01 -8.17
C HIS A 76 -2.61 -9.09 -9.56
N PRO A 77 -1.30 -8.81 -9.71
CA PRO A 77 -0.65 -8.76 -11.02
C PRO A 77 -0.83 -10.01 -11.90
N THR A 78 -0.85 -11.20 -11.29
CA THR A 78 -1.07 -12.46 -12.03
C THR A 78 -2.48 -12.53 -12.61
N GLU A 79 -3.50 -12.13 -11.85
CA GLU A 79 -4.89 -12.13 -12.31
C GLU A 79 -5.14 -11.01 -13.35
N ALA A 80 -4.41 -9.89 -13.23
CA ALA A 80 -4.42 -8.80 -14.20
C ALA A 80 -4.15 -9.33 -15.62
N SER A 81 -3.12 -10.16 -15.78
CA SER A 81 -2.76 -10.78 -17.06
C SER A 81 -3.76 -11.81 -17.57
N HIS A 82 -4.72 -12.26 -16.74
CA HIS A 82 -5.74 -13.25 -17.07
C HIS A 82 -7.16 -12.67 -17.20
N GLY A 83 -7.30 -11.34 -17.25
CA GLY A 83 -8.56 -10.67 -17.59
C GLY A 83 -8.88 -9.47 -16.73
N ASP A 84 -8.33 -9.37 -15.52
CA ASP A 84 -8.69 -8.29 -14.57
C ASP A 84 -8.24 -6.91 -15.05
N LEU A 85 -7.25 -6.83 -15.97
CA LEU A 85 -6.90 -5.57 -16.65
C LEU A 85 -8.10 -4.95 -17.38
N GLY A 86 -9.03 -5.77 -17.87
CA GLY A 86 -10.25 -5.29 -18.54
C GLY A 86 -11.18 -4.51 -17.61
N SER A 87 -11.00 -4.62 -16.29
CA SER A 87 -11.72 -3.81 -15.32
C SER A 87 -11.13 -2.40 -15.13
N ILE A 88 -9.90 -2.15 -15.60
CA ILE A 88 -9.20 -0.85 -15.46
C ILE A 88 -9.53 0.05 -16.66
N THR A 89 -9.82 1.31 -16.39
CA THR A 89 -10.24 2.31 -17.37
C THR A 89 -9.29 3.51 -17.41
N ASN A 90 -9.40 4.35 -18.44
CA ASN A 90 -8.62 5.58 -18.57
C ASN A 90 -8.92 6.64 -17.50
N SER A 91 -9.99 6.47 -16.71
CA SER A 91 -10.34 7.35 -15.60
C SER A 91 -9.71 6.91 -14.28
N ASP A 92 -9.18 5.70 -14.22
CA ASP A 92 -8.53 5.15 -13.03
C ASP A 92 -7.06 5.62 -12.94
N CYS A 93 -6.49 5.60 -11.74
CA CYS A 93 -5.04 5.69 -11.53
C CYS A 93 -4.50 4.41 -10.88
N ILE A 94 -3.23 4.10 -11.13
CA ILE A 94 -2.59 2.88 -10.63
C ILE A 94 -1.53 3.23 -9.57
N LEU A 95 -1.58 2.53 -8.44
CA LEU A 95 -0.57 2.52 -7.38
C LEU A 95 0.04 1.11 -7.30
N ALA A 96 1.31 0.97 -7.68
CA ALA A 96 2.03 -0.31 -7.82
C ALA A 96 3.31 -0.34 -6.98
#